data_AF-A0AAE3DEY5-F1
#
_entry.id   AF-A0AAE3DEY5-F1
#
_cell.length_a   1.000
_cell.length_b   1.000
_cell.length_c   1.000
_cell.angle_alpha   90.00
_cell.angle_beta   90.00
_cell.angle_gamma   90.00
#
_symmetry.space_group_name_H-M   'P 1'
#
loop_
_entity.id
_entity.type
_entity.pdbx_description
1 polymer ?
#
loop_
_entity_poly.entity_id
_entity_poly.type
_entity_poly.pdbx_seq_one_letter_code
_entity_poly.pdbx_strand_id
1 'polypeptide(L)'
;MAKVAGAQNFDGRNWHEQHIAKRTRAALEEQDRAFAERHAGDTLAELACYLRRCAGHWHKSPAPCEIVGGSYIAERFGSWSDALRAAHLNPVYGHPHNRSNGRYQREMKRQIELYRAERDAKRAEREKKNLERQRVNTARAAAKQADEPCEAERTEAVL
;
A
#
# COMPACT_ATOMS: atom_id res chain seq x y z
N MET A 1 17.27 -44.99 -6.01
CA MET A 1 17.45 -43.66 -6.63
C MET A 1 16.22 -42.81 -6.34
N ALA A 2 16.22 -42.04 -5.25
CA ALA A 2 15.08 -41.20 -4.85
C ALA A 2 15.09 -39.89 -5.65
N LYS A 3 13.98 -39.57 -6.31
CA LYS A 3 13.79 -38.32 -7.06
C LYS A 3 13.69 -37.17 -6.04
N VAL A 4 14.65 -36.25 -6.07
CA VAL A 4 14.62 -35.01 -5.28
C VAL A 4 13.42 -34.17 -5.72
N ALA A 5 12.55 -33.87 -4.77
CA ALA A 5 11.34 -33.08 -4.96
C ALA A 5 11.69 -31.61 -5.28
N GLY A 6 11.03 -31.12 -6.34
CA GLY A 6 10.82 -29.72 -6.74
C GLY A 6 11.61 -28.62 -6.03
N ALA A 7 12.61 -28.08 -6.71
CA ALA A 7 13.01 -26.68 -6.50
C ALA A 7 11.81 -25.80 -6.87
N GLN A 8 11.14 -25.25 -5.85
CA GLN A 8 10.09 -24.26 -6.05
C GLN A 8 10.77 -23.00 -6.61
N ASN A 9 10.64 -22.79 -7.92
CA ASN A 9 11.16 -21.59 -8.58
C ASN A 9 10.55 -20.35 -7.89
N PHE A 10 11.39 -19.50 -7.30
CA PHE A 10 10.96 -18.24 -6.71
C PHE A 10 10.49 -17.30 -7.81
N ASP A 11 9.18 -17.30 -8.05
CA ASP A 11 8.56 -16.40 -8.99
C ASP A 11 8.39 -15.02 -8.33
N GLY A 12 9.34 -14.13 -8.61
CA GLY A 12 9.34 -12.76 -8.09
C GLY A 12 8.11 -11.94 -8.49
N ARG A 13 7.45 -12.27 -9.61
CA ARG A 13 6.20 -11.61 -10.03
C ARG A 13 5.04 -12.08 -9.16
N ASN A 14 4.91 -13.39 -8.94
CA ASN A 14 3.93 -13.96 -8.03
C ASN A 14 4.14 -13.51 -6.58
N TRP A 15 5.40 -13.41 -6.12
CA TRP A 15 5.72 -12.90 -4.80
C TRP A 15 5.30 -11.44 -4.64
N HIS A 16 5.58 -10.60 -5.64
CA HIS A 16 5.15 -9.20 -5.63
C HIS A 16 3.63 -9.08 -5.62
N GLU A 17 2.92 -9.84 -6.45
CA GLU A 17 1.47 -9.85 -6.50
C GLU A 17 0.85 -10.32 -5.17
N GLN A 18 1.37 -11.40 -4.58
CA GLN A 18 0.93 -11.87 -3.26
C GLN A 18 1.23 -10.87 -2.15
N HIS A 19 2.38 -10.19 -2.20
CA HIS A 19 2.75 -9.17 -1.22
C HIS A 19 1.80 -7.98 -1.26
N ILE A 20 1.50 -7.47 -2.46
CA ILE A 20 0.53 -6.38 -2.65
C ILE A 20 -0.87 -6.84 -2.25
N ALA A 21 -1.28 -8.06 -2.62
CA ALA A 21 -2.59 -8.60 -2.23
C ALA A 21 -2.74 -8.72 -0.71
N LYS A 22 -1.68 -9.14 0.00
CA LYS A 22 -1.65 -9.22 1.46
C LYS A 22 -1.72 -7.84 2.11
N ARG A 23 -0.95 -6.86 1.64
CA ARG A 23 -1.02 -5.46 2.12
C ARG A 23 -2.41 -4.86 1.89
N THR A 24 -2.97 -5.09 0.71
CA THR A 24 -4.33 -4.64 0.34
C THR A 24 -5.38 -5.22 1.30
N ARG A 25 -5.33 -6.54 1.55
CA ARG A 25 -6.27 -7.18 2.47
C ARG A 25 -6.13 -6.63 3.89
N ALA A 26 -4.92 -6.48 4.40
CA ALA A 26 -4.69 -5.92 5.73
C ALA A 26 -5.20 -4.47 5.85
N ALA A 27 -5.00 -3.65 4.82
CA ALA A 27 -5.52 -2.28 4.80
C ALA A 27 -7.06 -2.23 4.78
N LEU A 28 -7.72 -3.13 4.06
CA LEU A 28 -9.18 -3.23 4.06
C LEU A 28 -9.72 -3.71 5.41
N GLU A 29 -9.07 -4.71 6.02
CA GLU A 29 -9.41 -5.20 7.36
C GLU A 29 -9.21 -4.11 8.43
N GLU A 30 -8.16 -3.29 8.30
CA GLU A 30 -7.94 -2.11 9.16
C GLU A 30 -9.07 -1.08 9.01
N GLN A 31 -9.46 -0.77 7.77
CA GLN A 31 -10.58 0.15 7.52
C GLN A 31 -11.89 -0.38 8.12
N ASP A 32 -12.14 -1.68 8.00
CA ASP A 32 -13.34 -2.31 8.53
C ASP A 32 -13.33 -2.32 10.07
N ARG A 33 -12.16 -2.52 10.70
CA ARG A 33 -12.00 -2.44 12.15
C ARG A 33 -12.19 -1.02 12.67
N ALA A 34 -11.53 -0.05 12.04
CA ALA A 34 -11.67 1.37 12.39
C ALA A 34 -13.11 1.86 12.22
N PHE A 35 -13.84 1.31 11.24
CA PHE A 35 -15.28 1.55 11.10
C PHE A 35 -16.06 0.95 12.27
N ALA A 36 -15.84 -0.32 12.60
CA ALA A 36 -16.51 -0.98 13.72
C ALA A 36 -16.30 -0.26 15.05
N GLU A 37 -15.09 0.25 15.31
CA GLU A 37 -14.77 1.03 16.52
C GLU A 37 -15.52 2.37 16.56
N ARG A 38 -15.55 3.11 15.44
CA ARG A 38 -16.26 4.40 15.36
C ARG A 38 -17.77 4.24 15.49
N HIS A 39 -18.31 3.18 14.91
CA HIS A 39 -19.75 2.91 14.86
C HIS A 39 -20.20 1.92 15.95
N ALA A 40 -19.37 1.67 16.96
CA ALA A 40 -19.69 0.79 18.09
C ALA A 40 -20.94 1.27 18.84
N GLY A 41 -21.06 2.58 19.06
CA GLY A 41 -22.18 3.22 19.74
C GLY A 41 -23.38 3.51 18.84
N ASP A 42 -23.26 3.35 17.52
CA ASP A 42 -24.33 3.68 16.59
C ASP A 42 -25.51 2.72 16.74
N THR A 43 -26.70 3.29 16.58
CA THR A 43 -27.96 2.57 16.50
C THR A 43 -28.09 1.81 15.18
N LEU A 44 -28.94 0.78 15.16
CA LEU A 44 -29.26 0.08 13.91
C LEU A 44 -29.84 1.03 12.86
N ALA A 45 -30.61 2.03 13.24
CA ALA A 45 -31.17 3.01 12.30
C ALA A 45 -30.07 3.84 11.61
N GLU A 46 -29.01 4.24 12.34
CA GLU A 46 -27.87 4.97 11.78
C GLU A 46 -27.07 4.09 10.81
N LEU A 47 -26.82 2.83 11.17
CA LEU A 47 -26.16 1.88 10.28
C LEU A 47 -26.97 1.61 8.99
N ALA A 48 -28.31 1.51 9.09
CA ALA A 48 -29.19 1.38 7.93
C ALA A 48 -29.19 2.65 7.06
N CYS A 49 -29.12 3.83 7.67
CA CYS A 49 -29.00 5.11 6.96
C CYS A 49 -27.67 5.21 6.20
N TYR A 50 -26.56 4.82 6.84
CA TYR A 50 -25.26 4.70 6.19
C TYR A 50 -25.32 3.74 4.99
N LEU A 51 -25.93 2.56 5.17
CA LEU A 51 -26.09 1.57 4.10
C LEU A 51 -26.88 2.14 2.92
N ARG A 52 -28.00 2.84 3.18
CA ARG A 52 -28.82 3.48 2.16
C ARG A 52 -28.04 4.56 1.40
N ARG A 53 -27.26 5.37 2.11
CA ARG A 53 -26.39 6.40 1.49
C ARG A 53 -25.33 5.76 0.60
N CYS A 54 -24.72 4.66 1.03
CA CYS A 54 -23.77 3.92 0.22
C CYS A 54 -24.42 3.32 -1.03
N ALA A 55 -25.63 2.79 -0.91
CA ALA A 55 -26.38 2.20 -2.01
C ALA A 55 -26.94 3.26 -2.99
N GLY A 56 -27.14 4.51 -2.56
CA GLY A 56 -27.76 5.55 -3.38
C GLY A 56 -27.07 5.84 -4.72
N HIS A 57 -25.78 5.51 -4.85
CA HIS A 57 -25.02 5.65 -6.10
C HIS A 57 -25.01 4.39 -6.97
N TRP A 58 -25.61 3.30 -6.50
CA TRP A 58 -25.55 1.99 -7.11
C TRP A 58 -26.96 1.60 -7.56
N HIS A 59 -27.14 1.32 -8.85
CA HIS A 59 -28.39 0.76 -9.38
C HIS A 59 -28.66 -0.70 -8.92
N LYS A 60 -27.92 -1.18 -7.91
CA LYS A 60 -27.98 -2.52 -7.36
C LYS A 60 -27.77 -2.47 -5.85
N SER A 61 -28.27 -3.48 -5.14
CA SER A 61 -27.94 -3.65 -3.73
C SER A 61 -26.46 -3.99 -3.57
N PRO A 62 -25.73 -3.28 -2.68
CA PRO A 62 -24.32 -3.52 -2.49
C PRO A 62 -24.08 -4.84 -1.76
N ALA A 63 -22.97 -5.50 -2.09
CA ALA A 63 -22.46 -6.65 -1.35
C ALA A 63 -21.74 -6.19 -0.07
N PRO A 64 -21.66 -7.02 0.97
CA PRO A 64 -20.98 -6.66 2.23
C PRO A 64 -19.50 -6.34 2.00
N CYS A 65 -18.85 -7.00 1.03
CA CYS A 65 -17.45 -6.70 0.70
C CYS A 65 -17.29 -5.33 0.00
N GLU A 66 -18.32 -4.82 -0.69
CA GLU A 66 -18.28 -3.53 -1.40
C GLU A 66 -18.35 -2.34 -0.43
N ILE A 67 -18.86 -2.54 0.79
CA ILE A 67 -19.09 -1.51 1.81
C ILE A 67 -18.01 -1.57 2.90
N VAL A 68 -17.55 -0.41 3.36
CA VAL A 68 -16.65 -0.32 4.52
C VAL A 68 -17.42 -0.71 5.78
N GLY A 69 -16.89 -1.66 6.53
CA GLY A 69 -17.57 -2.23 7.70
C GLY A 69 -18.74 -3.16 7.36
N GLY A 70 -18.84 -3.65 6.12
CA GLY A 70 -19.98 -4.48 5.72
C GLY A 70 -20.14 -5.77 6.54
N SER A 71 -19.02 -6.40 6.93
CA SER A 71 -19.05 -7.57 7.85
C SER A 71 -19.59 -7.19 9.24
N TYR A 72 -19.16 -6.04 9.75
CA TYR A 72 -19.61 -5.52 11.05
C TYR A 72 -21.10 -5.18 11.04
N ILE A 73 -21.57 -4.51 9.98
CA ILE A 73 -22.99 -4.22 9.80
C ILE A 73 -23.80 -5.51 9.70
N ALA A 74 -23.34 -6.50 8.92
CA ALA A 74 -24.01 -7.80 8.84
C ALA A 74 -24.13 -8.48 10.21
N GLU A 75 -23.10 -8.40 11.04
CA GLU A 75 -23.10 -8.93 12.41
C GLU A 75 -24.09 -8.18 13.32
N ARG A 76 -24.11 -6.85 13.26
CA ARG A 76 -25.03 -6.01 14.06
C ARG A 76 -26.51 -6.27 13.74
N PHE A 77 -26.84 -6.57 12.49
CA PHE A 77 -28.20 -6.89 12.05
C PHE A 77 -28.51 -8.39 12.06
N GLY A 78 -27.54 -9.25 12.40
CA GLY A 78 -27.66 -10.71 12.33
C GLY A 78 -27.47 -11.30 10.93
N SER A 79 -27.86 -10.56 9.89
CA SER A 79 -27.49 -10.89 8.51
C SER A 79 -27.37 -9.64 7.63
N TRP A 80 -26.62 -9.75 6.52
CA TRP A 80 -26.56 -8.67 5.53
C TRP A 80 -27.91 -8.43 4.86
N SER A 81 -28.69 -9.48 4.64
CA SER A 81 -30.03 -9.37 4.08
C SER A 81 -30.98 -8.60 5.01
N ASP A 82 -30.84 -8.76 6.33
CA ASP A 82 -31.56 -7.97 7.33
C ASP A 82 -31.11 -6.51 7.34
N ALA A 83 -29.81 -6.25 7.23
CA ALA A 83 -29.29 -4.88 7.08
C ALA A 83 -29.87 -4.19 5.83
N LEU A 84 -29.92 -4.89 4.70
CA LEU A 84 -30.54 -4.38 3.46
C LEU A 84 -32.03 -4.10 3.64
N ARG A 85 -32.78 -5.01 4.28
CA ARG A 85 -34.20 -4.81 4.60
C ARG A 85 -34.43 -3.58 5.47
N ALA A 86 -33.64 -3.43 6.53
CA ALA A 86 -33.70 -2.27 7.43
C ALA A 86 -33.37 -0.96 6.70
N ALA A 87 -32.49 -1.00 5.70
CA ALA A 87 -32.19 0.12 4.83
C ALA A 87 -33.20 0.35 3.70
N HIS A 88 -34.28 -0.44 3.60
CA HIS A 88 -35.24 -0.43 2.48
C HIS A 88 -34.59 -0.68 1.11
N LEU A 89 -33.58 -1.54 1.08
CA LEU A 89 -32.91 -2.00 -0.13
C LEU A 89 -33.37 -3.42 -0.48
N ASN A 90 -33.19 -3.82 -1.74
CA ASN A 90 -33.51 -5.18 -2.17
C ASN A 90 -32.55 -6.17 -1.46
N PRO A 91 -33.04 -7.17 -0.71
CA PRO A 91 -32.18 -8.16 -0.05
C PRO A 91 -31.43 -9.07 -1.04
N VAL A 92 -31.79 -9.03 -2.34
CA VAL A 92 -31.05 -9.69 -3.40
C VAL A 92 -29.91 -8.78 -3.86
N TYR A 93 -28.68 -9.27 -3.70
CA TYR A 93 -27.45 -8.62 -4.15
C TYR A 93 -26.56 -9.64 -4.86
N GLY A 94 -25.67 -9.16 -5.74
CA GLY A 94 -24.67 -10.02 -6.35
C GLY A 94 -23.60 -10.42 -5.33
N HIS A 95 -22.98 -11.59 -5.48
CA HIS A 95 -21.85 -12.01 -4.66
C HIS A 95 -20.52 -11.83 -5.43
N PRO A 96 -20.01 -10.60 -5.61
CA PRO A 96 -18.75 -10.39 -6.28
C PRO A 96 -17.62 -11.05 -5.48
N HIS A 97 -16.71 -11.71 -6.19
CA HIS A 97 -15.52 -12.25 -5.57
C HIS A 97 -14.69 -11.12 -4.96
N ASN A 98 -14.14 -11.32 -3.75
CA ASN A 98 -13.44 -10.27 -2.99
C ASN A 98 -12.33 -9.59 -3.83
N ARG A 99 -11.58 -10.33 -4.65
CA ARG A 99 -10.55 -9.75 -5.54
C ARG A 99 -11.09 -8.96 -6.74
N SER A 100 -12.32 -9.24 -7.18
CA SER A 100 -12.97 -8.56 -8.31
C SER A 100 -13.82 -7.36 -7.88
N ASN A 101 -14.00 -7.19 -6.58
CA ASN A 101 -14.75 -6.08 -6.01
C ASN A 101 -14.04 -4.75 -6.29
N GLY A 102 -14.80 -3.74 -6.75
CA GLY A 102 -14.29 -2.40 -7.00
C GLY A 102 -13.63 -1.74 -5.79
N ARG A 103 -14.05 -2.07 -4.55
CA ARG A 103 -13.36 -1.61 -3.33
C ARG A 103 -11.94 -2.20 -3.24
N TYR A 104 -11.82 -3.50 -3.46
CA TYR A 104 -10.53 -4.19 -3.44
C TYR A 104 -9.60 -3.68 -4.55
N GLN A 105 -10.12 -3.50 -5.77
CA GLN A 105 -9.32 -2.99 -6.89
C GLN A 105 -8.81 -1.57 -6.65
N ARG A 106 -9.62 -0.68 -6.07
CA ARG A 106 -9.20 0.69 -5.71
C ARG A 106 -8.10 0.66 -4.66
N GLU A 107 -8.26 -0.12 -3.60
CA GLU A 107 -7.23 -0.22 -2.55
C GLU A 107 -5.96 -0.90 -3.10
N MET A 108 -6.10 -1.93 -3.94
CA MET A 108 -4.97 -2.57 -4.59
C MET A 108 -4.17 -1.58 -5.46
N LYS A 109 -4.85 -0.75 -6.26
CA LYS A 109 -4.19 0.30 -7.06
C LYS A 109 -3.46 1.30 -6.18
N ARG A 110 -4.08 1.74 -5.08
CA ARG A 110 -3.43 2.62 -4.09
C ARG A 110 -2.18 1.95 -3.49
N GLN A 111 -2.25 0.68 -3.10
CA GLN A 111 -1.11 -0.05 -2.54
C GLN A 111 0.03 -0.23 -3.55
N ILE A 112 -0.29 -0.44 -4.83
CA ILE A 112 0.72 -0.47 -5.91
C ILE A 112 1.42 0.88 -6.04
N GLU A 113 0.67 1.98 -6.02
CA GLU A 113 1.23 3.33 -6.11
C GLU A 113 2.11 3.67 -4.89
N LEU A 114 1.64 3.34 -3.68
CA LEU A 114 2.41 3.49 -2.45
C LEU A 114 3.71 2.68 -2.49
N TYR A 115 3.66 1.43 -2.94
CA TYR A 115 4.84 0.59 -3.04
C TYR A 115 5.85 1.13 -4.06
N ARG A 116 5.38 1.67 -5.20
CA ARG A 116 6.25 2.34 -6.19
C ARG A 116 6.91 3.58 -5.58
N ALA A 117 6.14 4.42 -4.88
CA ALA A 117 6.66 5.59 -4.20
C ALA A 117 7.68 5.24 -3.10
N GLU A 118 7.44 4.20 -2.29
CA GLU A 118 8.39 3.67 -1.30
C GLU A 118 9.72 3.25 -1.97
N ARG A 119 9.64 2.58 -3.12
CA ARG A 119 10.82 2.16 -3.88
C ARG A 119 11.59 3.34 -4.48
N ASP A 120 10.90 4.31 -5.05
CA ASP A 120 11.50 5.49 -5.65
C ASP A 120 12.13 6.39 -4.59
N ALA A 121 11.48 6.55 -3.43
CA ALA A 121 12.04 7.25 -2.28
C ALA A 121 13.33 6.57 -1.78
N LYS A 122 13.35 5.24 -1.70
CA LYS A 122 14.54 4.48 -1.32
C LYS A 122 15.66 4.60 -2.35
N ARG A 123 15.34 4.71 -3.64
CA ARG A 123 16.32 4.97 -4.70
C ARG A 123 16.89 6.39 -4.56
N ALA A 124 16.03 7.40 -4.42
CA ALA A 124 16.42 8.79 -4.22
C ALA A 124 17.28 8.99 -2.96
N GLU A 125 16.98 8.30 -1.87
CA GLU A 125 17.80 8.35 -0.65
C GLU A 125 19.21 7.77 -0.89
N ARG A 126 19.31 6.66 -1.63
CA ARG A 126 20.61 6.06 -1.99
C ARG A 126 21.41 6.99 -2.90
N GLU A 127 20.76 7.63 -3.87
CA GLU A 127 21.38 8.60 -4.76
C GLU A 127 21.88 9.83 -3.99
N LYS A 128 21.09 10.37 -3.05
CA LYS A 128 21.51 11.44 -2.15
C LYS A 128 22.74 11.05 -1.33
N LYS A 129 22.74 9.86 -0.72
CA LYS A 129 23.91 9.35 0.03
C LYS A 129 25.13 9.15 -0.87
N ASN A 130 24.94 8.71 -2.11
CA ASN A 130 26.04 8.54 -3.05
C ASN A 130 26.62 9.90 -3.50
N LEU A 131 25.76 10.88 -3.80
CA LEU A 131 26.16 12.24 -4.12
C LEU A 131 26.93 12.89 -2.97
N GLU A 132 26.45 12.72 -1.73
CA GLU A 132 27.14 13.21 -0.54
C GLU A 132 28.53 12.57 -0.38
N ARG A 133 28.64 11.25 -0.56
CA ARG A 133 29.94 10.54 -0.56
C ARG A 133 30.89 11.07 -1.64
N GLN A 134 30.38 11.31 -2.85
CA GLN A 134 31.17 11.89 -3.95
C GLN A 134 31.64 13.31 -3.60
N ARG A 135 30.78 14.15 -2.99
CA ARG A 135 31.14 15.50 -2.54
C ARG A 135 32.24 15.47 -1.47
N VAL A 136 32.14 14.59 -0.48
CA VAL A 136 33.16 14.44 0.56
C VAL A 136 34.48 13.93 -0.03
N ASN A 137 34.43 12.95 -0.93
CA ASN A 137 35.63 12.41 -1.57
C ASN A 137 36.33 13.44 -2.47
N THR A 138 35.57 14.21 -3.26
CA THR A 138 36.11 15.29 -4.10
C THR A 138 36.72 16.41 -3.26
N ALA A 139 36.06 16.84 -2.19
CA ALA A 139 36.62 17.82 -1.25
C ALA A 139 37.92 17.31 -0.59
N ARG A 140 37.96 16.04 -0.18
CA ARG A 140 39.15 15.42 0.39
C ARG A 140 40.30 15.29 -0.61
N ALA A 141 40.01 14.99 -1.87
CA ALA A 141 41.01 14.93 -2.94
C ALA A 141 41.58 16.32 -3.24
N ALA A 142 40.73 17.36 -3.30
CA ALA A 142 41.16 18.74 -3.49
C ALA A 142 42.04 19.24 -2.33
N ALA A 143 41.66 18.93 -1.08
CA ALA A 143 42.49 19.26 0.09
C ALA A 143 43.87 18.57 0.04
N LYS A 144 43.92 17.30 -0.36
CA LYS A 144 45.20 16.59 -0.55
C LYS A 144 46.08 17.22 -1.63
N GLN A 145 45.50 17.69 -2.74
CA GLN A 145 46.23 18.37 -3.80
C GLN A 145 46.71 19.76 -3.38
N ALA A 146 45.99 20.44 -2.48
CA ALA A 146 46.39 21.74 -1.94
C ALA A 146 47.52 21.63 -0.90
N ASP A 147 47.59 20.51 -0.17
CA ASP A 147 48.70 20.19 0.74
C ASP A 147 49.94 19.62 0.01
N GLU A 148 49.85 19.32 -1.29
CA GLU A 148 50.98 18.89 -2.12
C GLU A 148 51.71 20.14 -2.66
N PRO A 149 52.90 20.51 -2.16
CA PRO A 149 53.54 21.76 -2.55
C PRO A 149 53.95 21.72 -4.02
N CYS A 150 53.65 22.80 -4.73
CA CYS A 150 54.19 23.13 -6.04
C CYS A 150 55.71 23.32 -5.91
N GLU A 151 56.48 22.24 -5.93
CA GLU A 151 57.92 22.28 -6.20
C GLU A 151 58.10 22.54 -7.71
N ALA A 152 57.79 23.77 -8.13
CA ALA A 152 58.16 24.30 -9.42
C ALA A 152 58.95 25.60 -9.21
N GLU A 153 60.16 25.59 -9.75
CA GLU A 153 61.06 26.72 -10.00
C GLU A 153 61.96 27.17 -8.84
N ARG A 154 63.08 26.46 -8.67
CA ARG A 154 64.39 27.10 -8.50
C ARG A 154 65.26 26.81 -9.72
N THR A 155 64.94 27.44 -10.84
CA THR A 155 65.89 27.69 -11.92
C THR A 155 66.74 28.92 -11.55
N GLU A 156 68.03 28.81 -11.86
CA GLU A 156 69.00 29.91 -12.00
C GLU A 156 69.38 30.70 -10.73
N ALA A 157 70.48 30.27 -10.09
CA ALA A 157 71.58 31.17 -9.74
C ALA A 157 72.72 30.37 -9.10
N VAL A 158 73.73 29.96 -9.89
CA VAL A 158 75.12 29.90 -9.41
C VAL A 158 76.03 30.33 -10.56
N LEU A 159 76.70 31.45 -10.33
CA LEU A 159 77.79 32.06 -11.08
C LEU A 159 79.08 31.23 -10.98
#